data_AF-A0ABD1FTF7-F1
#
_entry.id   AF-A0ABD1FTF7-F1
#
_cell.length_a   1.000
_cell.length_b   1.000
_cell.length_c   1.000
_cell.angle_alpha   90.00
_cell.angle_beta   90.00
_cell.angle_gamma   90.00
#
_symmetry.space_group_name_H-M   'P 1'
#
loop_
_entity.id
_entity.type
_entity.pdbx_description
1 polymer ?
#
loop_
_entity_poly.entity_id
_entity_poly.type
_entity_poly.pdbx_seq_one_letter_code
_entity_poly.pdbx_strand_id
1 'polypeptide(L)'
;MGLTVCWSNSLWLNLNPLRQCRFSKTPSVAGNQKLTADLKITEIYGKAQTQPTRSIYCKLQGTDFEERTSPAEVKREIEKCYELIGRLGRGVVYLGSARFGPEHPHFVRSFELAKGIASLLDATTWSGAGPGLMDAITKGALEAGKPVGGFKIGKEAGQWTATDVHSYPPLDSYLTCRFFSARKHGLVDAGVRAVSSDRTAFVALPGGIGTLDEVFEISALIQLERIGSMLPVPFLVMNYDSFYSKLLGFIDDCEGWGTVSKGEVTSLWRVCNTNLEALAYLAEYYGLPDTEGYRSVTQLGEGNKTVSSSSKIDVQ
;
A
#
# COMPACT_ATOMS: atom_id res chain seq x y z
N MET A 1 1.15 -43.50 28.19
CA MET A 1 2.22 -42.52 27.88
C MET A 1 1.55 -41.30 27.27
N GLY A 2 1.37 -40.26 28.08
CA GLY A 2 0.83 -38.97 27.67
C GLY A 2 1.39 -37.95 28.65
N LEU A 3 2.17 -36.99 28.15
CA LEU A 3 2.77 -35.93 28.95
C LEU A 3 2.20 -34.60 28.46
N THR A 4 1.22 -34.13 29.22
CA THR A 4 0.81 -32.73 29.26
C THR A 4 1.68 -32.08 30.33
N VAL A 5 2.39 -31.00 30.00
CA VAL A 5 3.13 -30.21 31.00
C VAL A 5 2.61 -28.79 30.98
N CYS A 6 1.93 -28.43 32.08
CA CYS A 6 1.59 -27.08 32.50
C CYS A 6 2.84 -26.19 32.59
N TRP A 7 2.73 -24.94 32.16
CA TRP A 7 3.63 -23.89 32.63
C TRP A 7 3.05 -23.19 33.85
N SER A 8 3.88 -23.13 34.88
CA SER A 8 3.63 -22.60 36.21
C SER A 8 3.64 -21.07 36.23
N ASN A 9 2.69 -20.52 36.98
CA ASN A 9 2.74 -19.16 37.51
C ASN A 9 3.25 -19.25 38.95
N SER A 10 4.28 -18.47 39.33
CA SER A 10 4.50 -18.06 40.73
C SER A 10 5.52 -16.93 40.89
N LEU A 11 5.01 -15.81 41.45
CA LEU A 11 5.56 -14.90 42.48
C LEU A 11 6.93 -14.22 42.26
N TRP A 12 7.10 -12.91 42.52
CA TRP A 12 6.97 -12.28 43.84
C TRP A 12 6.56 -10.79 43.83
N LEU A 13 5.94 -10.38 44.95
CA LEU A 13 5.36 -9.09 45.30
C LEU A 13 6.32 -8.15 46.06
N ASN A 14 6.00 -6.85 45.97
CA ASN A 14 6.11 -5.76 46.96
C ASN A 14 7.46 -5.02 47.21
N LEU A 15 7.48 -3.70 46.95
CA LEU A 15 7.24 -2.62 47.95
C LEU A 15 7.29 -1.20 47.29
N ASN A 16 6.42 -0.30 47.78
CA ASN A 16 6.25 1.16 47.53
C ASN A 16 7.39 1.99 48.21
N PRO A 17 7.48 3.36 48.25
CA PRO A 17 6.66 4.45 47.65
C PRO A 17 7.43 5.73 47.14
N LEU A 18 6.68 6.65 46.49
CA LEU A 18 6.78 8.14 46.44
C LEU A 18 8.12 8.87 46.18
N ARG A 19 8.16 9.73 45.14
CA ARG A 19 8.74 11.09 45.19
C ARG A 19 8.24 12.03 44.07
N GLN A 20 7.95 13.27 44.48
CA GLN A 20 7.42 14.43 43.73
C GLN A 20 8.50 15.19 42.93
N CYS A 21 8.09 15.97 41.92
CA CYS A 21 8.60 17.32 41.57
C CYS A 21 7.52 18.07 40.75
N ARG A 22 6.75 18.99 41.36
CA ARG A 22 6.85 20.47 41.35
C ARG A 22 6.65 21.17 39.98
N PHE A 23 5.57 21.95 39.88
CA PHE A 23 5.55 23.26 39.21
C PHE A 23 4.90 24.29 40.14
N SER A 24 5.43 25.52 40.06
CA SER A 24 5.36 26.63 41.01
C SER A 24 4.04 27.42 40.99
N LYS A 25 3.68 27.97 42.15
CA LYS A 25 2.64 29.01 42.32
C LYS A 25 3.22 30.42 42.10
N THR A 26 2.43 31.30 41.51
CA THR A 26 2.44 32.76 41.75
C THR A 26 1.00 33.27 41.96
N PRO A 27 0.80 34.43 42.64
CA PRO A 27 -0.41 34.70 43.41
C PRO A 27 -1.47 35.54 42.67
N SER A 28 -2.66 35.52 43.27
CA SER A 28 -3.90 36.25 42.97
C SER A 28 -3.80 37.78 43.00
N VAL A 29 -4.62 38.48 42.17
CA VAL A 29 -5.52 39.59 42.59
C VAL A 29 -6.73 39.72 41.64
N ALA A 30 -7.91 39.78 42.28
CA ALA A 30 -9.26 40.30 41.98
C ALA A 30 -9.73 40.82 40.60
N GLY A 31 -11.01 40.52 40.30
CA GLY A 31 -11.96 41.51 39.75
C GLY A 31 -12.99 41.01 38.71
N ASN A 32 -14.23 40.72 39.16
CA ASN A 32 -15.58 40.87 38.54
C ASN A 32 -15.78 40.64 37.00
N GLN A 33 -16.83 39.98 36.50
CA GLN A 33 -18.23 39.98 36.93
C GLN A 33 -19.00 38.81 36.26
N LYS A 34 -19.94 38.21 37.01
CA LYS A 34 -20.92 37.18 36.60
C LYS A 34 -22.07 37.78 35.81
N LEU A 35 -22.68 36.96 34.94
CA LEU A 35 -24.14 36.86 34.80
C LEU A 35 -24.52 35.48 34.24
N THR A 36 -25.00 34.62 35.13
CA THR A 36 -25.73 33.38 34.83
C THR A 36 -27.12 33.52 35.44
N ALA A 37 -28.16 33.28 34.66
CA ALA A 37 -29.50 33.07 35.18
C ALA A 37 -30.01 31.73 34.65
N ASP A 38 -30.03 30.75 35.55
CA ASP A 38 -30.85 29.55 35.48
C ASP A 38 -32.32 29.92 35.34
N LEU A 39 -33.12 29.12 34.63
CA LEU A 39 -34.51 28.87 35.02
C LEU A 39 -35.03 27.55 34.42
N LYS A 40 -35.68 26.79 35.30
CA LYS A 40 -36.19 25.42 35.15
C LYS A 40 -37.38 25.32 34.19
N ILE A 41 -37.46 24.16 33.56
CA ILE A 41 -38.61 23.62 32.82
C ILE A 41 -39.76 23.29 33.78
N THR A 42 -40.98 23.77 33.46
CA THR A 42 -42.24 23.04 33.67
C THR A 42 -43.37 23.62 32.80
N GLU A 43 -43.97 22.73 32.01
CA GLU A 43 -45.40 22.58 31.71
C GLU A 43 -46.22 23.54 30.80
N ILE A 44 -46.78 22.90 29.76
CA ILE A 44 -48.20 22.85 29.34
C ILE A 44 -48.73 23.81 28.23
N TYR A 45 -48.98 23.15 27.08
CA TYR A 45 -50.03 23.29 26.06
C TYR A 45 -50.18 24.57 25.20
N GLY A 46 -50.06 24.37 23.89
CA GLY A 46 -50.66 25.21 22.85
C GLY A 46 -50.50 24.59 21.46
N LYS A 47 -51.58 24.05 20.89
CA LYS A 47 -51.66 23.49 19.53
C LYS A 47 -51.26 24.55 18.48
N ALA A 48 -50.37 24.20 17.57
CA ALA A 48 -50.31 24.78 16.23
C ALA A 48 -49.82 23.73 15.23
N GLN A 49 -50.73 23.20 14.42
CA GLN A 49 -50.40 22.48 13.19
C GLN A 49 -50.10 23.51 12.10
N THR A 50 -48.90 23.49 11.53
CA THR A 50 -48.62 24.01 10.17
C THR A 50 -47.60 23.11 9.47
N GLN A 51 -47.79 22.96 8.16
CA GLN A 51 -47.30 21.86 7.32
C GLN A 51 -45.78 21.83 7.06
N PRO A 52 -45.18 20.67 6.72
CA PRO A 52 -43.75 20.60 6.48
C PRO A 52 -43.39 21.15 5.10
N THR A 53 -42.68 22.28 5.08
CA THR A 53 -41.87 22.69 3.93
C THR A 53 -40.72 21.69 3.76
N ARG A 54 -40.68 21.08 2.58
CA ARG A 54 -39.71 20.10 2.10
C ARG A 54 -38.31 20.73 2.06
N SER A 55 -37.54 20.66 3.15
CA SER A 55 -36.12 20.94 3.08
C SER A 55 -35.42 19.69 2.52
N ILE A 56 -34.80 19.88 1.36
CA ILE A 56 -33.91 18.89 0.77
C ILE A 56 -32.65 18.87 1.65
N TYR A 57 -32.67 18.04 2.70
CA TYR A 57 -31.45 17.69 3.42
C TYR A 57 -30.62 16.80 2.51
N CYS A 58 -29.60 17.40 1.88
CA CYS A 58 -28.47 16.66 1.35
C CYS A 58 -27.79 15.98 2.54
N LYS A 59 -28.08 14.68 2.73
CA LYS A 59 -27.35 13.85 3.69
C LYS A 59 -25.91 13.73 3.19
N LEU A 60 -25.03 14.56 3.73
CA LEU A 60 -23.63 14.19 3.88
C LEU A 60 -23.61 12.94 4.76
N GLN A 61 -23.69 11.77 4.14
CA GLN A 61 -23.44 10.51 4.83
C GLN A 61 -21.95 10.47 5.13
N GLY A 62 -21.60 10.87 6.36
CA GLY A 62 -20.42 10.28 7.00
C GLY A 62 -20.66 8.78 6.98
N THR A 63 -19.88 8.05 6.20
CA THR A 63 -19.88 6.59 6.28
C THR A 63 -19.23 6.25 7.61
N ASP A 64 -20.09 6.17 8.62
CA ASP A 64 -19.75 5.74 9.96
C ASP A 64 -19.04 4.39 9.88
N PHE A 65 -18.16 4.15 10.86
CA PHE A 65 -17.69 2.82 11.20
C PHE A 65 -18.91 2.00 11.63
N GLU A 66 -19.66 1.47 10.65
CA GLU A 66 -20.78 0.58 10.91
C GLU A 66 -20.29 -0.61 11.72
N GLU A 67 -21.03 -0.94 12.78
CA GLU A 67 -20.71 -2.07 13.63
C GLU A 67 -20.67 -3.36 12.79
N ARG A 68 -19.62 -4.16 12.96
CA ARG A 68 -19.48 -5.42 12.24
C ARG A 68 -20.53 -6.40 12.75
N THR A 69 -21.50 -6.74 11.92
CA THR A 69 -22.62 -7.58 12.37
C THR A 69 -22.32 -9.07 12.24
N SER A 70 -21.49 -9.46 11.25
CA SER A 70 -21.20 -10.86 10.98
C SER A 70 -19.91 -11.07 10.16
N PRO A 71 -19.12 -12.13 10.42
CA PRO A 71 -18.00 -12.51 9.54
C PRO A 71 -18.44 -12.85 8.11
N ALA A 72 -19.70 -13.20 7.89
CA ALA A 72 -20.26 -13.46 6.56
C ALA A 72 -20.23 -12.22 5.64
N GLU A 73 -20.22 -11.02 6.20
CA GLU A 73 -20.10 -9.78 5.42
C GLU A 73 -18.72 -9.66 4.77
N VAL A 74 -17.66 -9.97 5.52
CA VAL A 74 -16.28 -9.98 5.00
C VAL A 74 -16.13 -11.07 3.94
N LYS A 75 -16.68 -12.27 4.21
CA LYS A 75 -16.68 -13.38 3.25
C LYS A 75 -17.31 -12.96 1.91
N ARG A 76 -18.51 -12.36 1.95
CA ARG A 76 -19.20 -11.89 0.75
C ARG A 76 -18.43 -10.82 0.00
N GLU A 77 -17.71 -9.95 0.69
CA GLU A 77 -16.88 -8.94 0.03
C GLU A 77 -15.64 -9.57 -0.63
N ILE A 78 -15.01 -10.57 0.01
CA ILE A 78 -13.92 -11.35 -0.59
C ILE A 78 -14.42 -12.13 -1.83
N GLU A 79 -15.61 -12.72 -1.78
CA GLU A 79 -16.24 -13.40 -2.94
C GLU A 79 -16.37 -12.43 -4.13
N LYS A 80 -16.82 -11.19 -3.90
CA LYS A 80 -16.87 -10.15 -4.95
C LYS A 80 -15.48 -9.77 -5.48
N CYS A 81 -14.44 -9.75 -4.63
CA CYS A 81 -13.08 -9.55 -5.11
C CYS A 81 -12.66 -10.64 -6.09
N TYR A 82 -12.94 -11.91 -5.76
CA TYR A 82 -12.66 -13.05 -6.65
C TYR A 82 -13.43 -12.97 -7.97
N GLU A 83 -14.70 -12.58 -7.94
CA GLU A 83 -15.51 -12.40 -9.16
C GLU A 83 -14.91 -11.32 -10.07
N LEU A 84 -14.47 -10.19 -9.50
CA LEU A 84 -13.84 -9.11 -10.25
C LEU A 84 -12.52 -9.57 -10.88
N ILE A 85 -11.66 -10.26 -10.11
CA ILE A 85 -10.39 -10.80 -10.60
C ILE A 85 -10.62 -11.88 -11.66
N GLY A 86 -11.59 -12.76 -11.48
CA GLY A 86 -11.94 -13.78 -12.46
C GLY A 86 -12.37 -13.20 -13.80
N ARG A 87 -13.05 -12.05 -13.79
CA ARG A 87 -13.48 -11.34 -15.02
C ARG A 87 -12.35 -10.56 -15.68
N LEU A 88 -11.54 -9.83 -14.90
CA LEU A 88 -10.50 -8.97 -15.45
C LEU A 88 -9.16 -9.70 -15.66
N GLY A 89 -8.98 -10.87 -15.06
CA GLY A 89 -7.72 -11.59 -15.05
C GLY A 89 -6.72 -11.02 -14.03
N ARG A 90 -5.81 -11.88 -13.58
CA ARG A 90 -4.68 -11.48 -12.74
C ARG A 90 -3.65 -10.71 -13.56
N GLY A 91 -2.82 -9.92 -12.89
CA GLY A 91 -1.80 -9.15 -13.58
C GLY A 91 -0.86 -8.42 -12.64
N VAL A 92 -0.59 -7.15 -12.94
CA VAL A 92 0.41 -6.36 -12.20
C VAL A 92 -0.27 -5.46 -11.19
N VAL A 93 0.08 -5.64 -9.92
CA VAL A 93 -0.45 -4.88 -8.80
C VAL A 93 0.53 -3.77 -8.42
N TYR A 94 0.06 -2.53 -8.47
CA TYR A 94 0.84 -1.35 -8.11
C TYR A 94 0.43 -0.80 -6.76
N LEU A 95 1.42 -0.59 -5.89
CA LEU A 95 1.27 -0.01 -4.56
C LEU A 95 1.97 1.35 -4.59
N GLY A 96 1.32 2.43 -4.15
CA GLY A 96 1.93 3.76 -4.27
C GLY A 96 1.21 4.89 -3.54
N SER A 97 1.87 6.05 -3.48
CA SER A 97 1.36 7.23 -2.79
C SER A 97 0.05 7.74 -3.39
N ALA A 98 -0.98 7.90 -2.54
CA ALA A 98 -2.20 8.63 -2.87
C ALA A 98 -2.01 10.16 -2.96
N ARG A 99 -0.81 10.68 -2.63
CA ARG A 99 -0.53 12.12 -2.46
C ARG A 99 0.33 12.72 -3.56
N PHE A 100 0.98 11.91 -4.39
CA PHE A 100 1.79 12.40 -5.50
C PHE A 100 0.90 12.61 -6.72
N GLY A 101 0.39 13.83 -6.88
CA GLY A 101 -0.47 14.21 -8.00
C GLY A 101 0.29 14.43 -9.32
N PRO A 102 -0.41 14.86 -10.39
CA PRO A 102 0.13 14.95 -11.76
C PRO A 102 1.40 15.78 -11.92
N GLU A 103 1.56 16.84 -11.11
CA GLU A 103 2.74 17.71 -11.14
C GLU A 103 4.00 17.07 -10.51
N HIS A 104 3.85 15.97 -9.77
CA HIS A 104 4.98 15.31 -9.11
C HIS A 104 5.76 14.45 -10.11
N PRO A 105 7.11 14.51 -10.18
CA PRO A 105 7.90 13.73 -11.13
C PRO A 105 7.63 12.21 -11.08
N HIS A 106 7.42 11.67 -9.89
CA HIS A 106 7.05 10.26 -9.73
C HIS A 106 5.69 9.89 -10.33
N PHE A 107 4.76 10.83 -10.50
CA PHE A 107 3.49 10.55 -11.20
C PHE A 107 3.76 10.21 -12.65
N VAL A 108 4.51 11.06 -13.36
CA VAL A 108 4.88 10.85 -14.77
C VAL A 108 5.69 9.55 -14.93
N ARG A 109 6.68 9.32 -14.05
CA ARG A 109 7.45 8.07 -14.07
C ARG A 109 6.58 6.84 -13.84
N SER A 110 5.60 6.90 -12.93
CA SER A 110 4.69 5.79 -12.65
C SER A 110 3.72 5.53 -13.82
N PHE A 111 3.24 6.59 -14.47
CA PHE A 111 2.43 6.50 -15.68
C PHE A 111 3.17 5.77 -16.80
N GLU A 112 4.40 6.20 -17.12
CA GLU A 112 5.21 5.58 -18.18
C GLU A 112 5.59 4.14 -17.83
N LEU A 113 5.89 3.86 -16.55
CA LEU A 113 6.17 2.51 -16.09
C LEU A 113 4.96 1.59 -16.34
N ALA A 114 3.78 2.00 -15.91
CA ALA A 114 2.57 1.20 -16.07
C ALA A 114 2.21 0.99 -17.54
N LYS A 115 2.34 2.01 -18.38
CA LYS A 115 2.15 1.90 -19.83
C LYS A 115 3.10 0.86 -20.44
N GLY A 116 4.38 0.92 -20.08
CA GLY A 116 5.40 -0.02 -20.54
C GLY A 116 5.11 -1.45 -20.08
N ILE A 117 4.84 -1.65 -18.78
CA ILE A 117 4.62 -2.99 -18.21
C ILE A 117 3.33 -3.60 -18.77
N ALA A 118 2.25 -2.83 -18.88
CA ALA A 118 0.99 -3.30 -19.43
C ALA A 118 1.15 -3.75 -20.89
N SER A 119 1.93 -3.00 -21.69
CA SER A 119 2.25 -3.38 -23.06
C SER A 119 3.13 -4.62 -23.14
N LEU A 120 4.16 -4.71 -22.27
CA LEU A 120 5.12 -5.81 -22.24
C LEU A 120 4.47 -7.13 -21.82
N LEU A 121 3.72 -7.11 -20.71
CA LEU A 121 3.15 -8.31 -20.13
C LEU A 121 1.79 -8.68 -20.72
N ASP A 122 1.09 -7.76 -21.38
CA ASP A 122 -0.28 -8.01 -21.86
C ASP A 122 -1.20 -8.48 -20.72
N ALA A 123 -1.12 -7.79 -19.58
CA ALA A 123 -1.79 -8.17 -18.35
C ALA A 123 -2.57 -7.00 -17.75
N THR A 124 -3.56 -7.33 -16.92
CA THR A 124 -4.38 -6.34 -16.22
C THR A 124 -3.56 -5.57 -15.20
N THR A 125 -3.75 -4.25 -15.17
CA THR A 125 -3.13 -3.38 -14.16
C THR A 125 -4.07 -3.17 -12.98
N TRP A 126 -3.60 -3.52 -11.79
CA TRP A 126 -4.36 -3.46 -10.55
C TRP A 126 -3.82 -2.39 -9.60
N SER A 127 -4.70 -1.69 -8.88
CA SER A 127 -4.31 -0.78 -7.80
C SER A 127 -5.40 -0.62 -6.74
N GLY A 128 -5.14 0.22 -5.74
CA GLY A 128 -6.15 0.67 -4.79
C GLY A 128 -7.23 1.60 -5.38
N ALA A 129 -7.15 1.95 -6.67
CA ALA A 129 -8.10 2.81 -7.40
C ALA A 129 -8.39 4.16 -6.70
N GLY A 130 -7.33 4.73 -6.11
CA GLY A 130 -7.32 6.04 -5.47
C GLY A 130 -6.61 7.11 -6.29
N PRO A 131 -6.45 8.33 -5.74
CA PRO A 131 -5.69 9.41 -6.37
C PRO A 131 -4.19 9.13 -6.38
N GLY A 132 -3.42 10.07 -6.93
CA GLY A 132 -1.96 10.06 -6.89
C GLY A 132 -1.35 9.02 -7.83
N LEU A 133 -0.41 8.22 -7.34
CA LEU A 133 0.27 7.23 -8.19
C LEU A 133 -0.67 6.10 -8.67
N MET A 134 -1.74 5.81 -7.93
CA MET A 134 -2.78 4.87 -8.37
C MET A 134 -3.55 5.40 -9.59
N ASP A 135 -3.75 6.71 -9.68
CA ASP A 135 -4.32 7.39 -10.86
C ASP A 135 -3.33 7.36 -12.04
N ALA A 136 -2.04 7.60 -11.77
CA ALA A 136 -0.98 7.56 -12.78
C ALA A 136 -0.89 6.19 -13.48
N ILE A 137 -0.85 5.10 -12.70
CA ILE A 137 -0.74 3.75 -13.28
C ILE A 137 -1.99 3.36 -14.05
N THR A 138 -3.18 3.77 -13.57
CA THR A 138 -4.45 3.45 -14.24
C THR A 138 -4.49 4.13 -15.61
N LYS A 139 -4.10 5.41 -15.67
CA LYS A 139 -3.97 6.15 -16.93
C LYS A 139 -2.94 5.52 -17.86
N GLY A 140 -1.78 5.12 -17.35
CA GLY A 140 -0.72 4.49 -18.15
C GLY A 140 -1.17 3.18 -18.81
N ALA A 141 -1.87 2.33 -18.06
CA ALA A 141 -2.40 1.07 -18.57
C ALA A 141 -3.53 1.27 -19.60
N LEU A 142 -4.42 2.23 -19.38
CA LEU A 142 -5.47 2.58 -20.34
C LEU A 142 -4.90 3.16 -21.63
N GLU A 143 -3.85 3.98 -21.55
CA GLU A 143 -3.10 4.49 -22.70
C GLU A 143 -2.44 3.35 -23.51
N ALA A 144 -2.03 2.26 -22.84
CA ALA A 144 -1.56 1.04 -23.49
C ALA A 144 -2.70 0.16 -24.07
N GLY A 145 -3.96 0.57 -23.92
CA GLY A 145 -5.13 -0.21 -24.36
C GLY A 145 -5.33 -1.50 -23.56
N LYS A 146 -4.85 -1.57 -22.31
CA LYS A 146 -4.93 -2.77 -21.46
C LYS A 146 -5.98 -2.64 -20.35
N PRO A 147 -6.48 -3.77 -19.80
CA PRO A 147 -7.48 -3.72 -18.76
C PRO A 147 -6.92 -3.13 -17.47
N VAL A 148 -7.79 -2.46 -16.72
CA VAL A 148 -7.49 -1.94 -15.39
C VAL A 148 -8.47 -2.49 -14.37
N GLY A 149 -7.99 -2.72 -13.16
CA GLY A 149 -8.76 -3.23 -12.04
C GLY A 149 -8.43 -2.46 -10.76
N GLY A 150 -9.36 -2.40 -9.79
CA GLY A 150 -8.97 -1.87 -8.49
C GLY A 150 -9.92 -2.08 -7.32
N PHE A 151 -9.36 -1.91 -6.12
CA PHE A 151 -10.06 -2.10 -4.86
C PHE A 151 -10.02 -0.81 -4.03
N LYS A 152 -11.11 -0.04 -4.10
CA LYS A 152 -11.24 1.24 -3.39
C LYS A 152 -11.57 1.02 -1.93
N ILE A 153 -11.28 2.02 -1.09
CA ILE A 153 -11.80 2.11 0.28
C ILE A 153 -12.38 3.49 0.52
N GLY A 154 -13.38 3.59 1.40
CA GLY A 154 -14.13 4.83 1.63
C GLY A 154 -13.27 6.02 2.09
N LYS A 155 -12.13 5.76 2.73
CA LYS A 155 -11.22 6.82 3.20
C LYS A 155 -9.79 6.52 2.81
N GLU A 156 -9.18 7.41 2.03
CA GLU A 156 -7.79 7.31 1.59
C GLU A 156 -7.03 8.60 1.89
N ALA A 157 -5.77 8.46 2.33
CA ALA A 157 -4.91 9.58 2.72
C ALA A 157 -5.50 10.57 3.75
N GLY A 158 -6.54 10.17 4.50
CA GLY A 158 -7.25 11.01 5.45
C GLY A 158 -8.48 11.72 4.89
N GLN A 159 -8.73 11.61 3.58
CA GLN A 159 -9.87 12.20 2.89
C GLN A 159 -10.90 11.11 2.55
N TRP A 160 -12.19 11.45 2.69
CA TRP A 160 -13.24 10.58 2.17
C TRP A 160 -13.10 10.55 0.65
N THR A 161 -13.11 9.36 0.07
CA THR A 161 -13.22 9.15 -1.38
C THR A 161 -14.68 9.42 -1.81
N ALA A 162 -15.26 10.52 -1.33
CA ALA A 162 -16.64 10.97 -1.61
C ALA A 162 -16.79 11.53 -3.02
N THR A 163 -15.76 11.41 -3.84
CA THR A 163 -15.77 11.85 -5.22
C THR A 163 -15.64 10.63 -6.11
N ASP A 164 -16.50 10.57 -7.12
CA ASP A 164 -16.31 9.82 -8.35
C ASP A 164 -15.04 10.36 -9.07
N VAL A 165 -13.86 10.26 -8.42
CA VAL A 165 -12.60 10.93 -8.85
C VAL A 165 -12.16 10.45 -10.24
N HIS A 166 -12.67 9.32 -10.70
CA HIS A 166 -12.22 8.74 -11.94
C HIS A 166 -13.40 8.60 -12.88
N SER A 167 -13.59 9.60 -13.76
CA SER A 167 -14.57 9.54 -14.87
C SER A 167 -14.17 8.56 -15.99
N TYR A 168 -13.03 7.88 -15.85
CA TYR A 168 -12.34 7.22 -16.95
C TYR A 168 -12.08 5.70 -16.79
N PRO A 169 -11.98 5.08 -15.59
CA PRO A 169 -12.03 3.64 -15.46
C PRO A 169 -13.47 3.19 -15.77
N PRO A 170 -13.65 2.08 -16.51
CA PRO A 170 -14.98 1.52 -16.70
C PRO A 170 -15.70 1.32 -15.36
N LEU A 171 -16.99 1.64 -15.27
CA LEU A 171 -17.78 1.54 -14.04
C LEU A 171 -17.68 0.16 -13.36
N ASP A 172 -17.48 -0.88 -14.16
CA ASP A 172 -17.33 -2.26 -13.68
C ASP A 172 -15.86 -2.70 -13.54
N SER A 173 -14.90 -1.78 -13.44
CA SER A 173 -13.46 -2.12 -13.29
C SER A 173 -12.97 -2.12 -11.84
N TYR A 174 -13.78 -1.66 -10.88
CA TYR A 174 -13.36 -1.57 -9.49
C TYR A 174 -14.45 -2.02 -8.51
N LEU A 175 -14.03 -2.41 -7.31
CA LEU A 175 -14.88 -2.70 -6.17
C LEU A 175 -14.55 -1.73 -5.04
N THR A 176 -15.56 -1.06 -4.49
CA THR A 176 -15.39 -0.29 -3.25
C THR A 176 -15.58 -1.22 -2.06
N CYS A 177 -14.48 -1.55 -1.39
CA CYS A 177 -14.48 -2.40 -0.21
C CYS A 177 -14.83 -1.58 1.03
N ARG A 178 -15.77 -2.09 1.83
CA ARG A 178 -16.04 -1.61 3.17
C ARG A 178 -14.99 -2.11 4.16
N PHE A 179 -14.50 -3.33 3.96
CA PHE A 179 -13.52 -3.96 4.84
C PHE A 179 -12.11 -3.88 4.27
N PHE A 180 -11.20 -3.31 5.06
CA PHE A 180 -9.78 -3.25 4.69
C PHE A 180 -9.17 -4.64 4.47
N SER A 181 -9.61 -5.66 5.20
CA SER A 181 -9.16 -7.04 5.01
C SER A 181 -9.57 -7.62 3.65
N ALA A 182 -10.77 -7.31 3.16
CA ALA A 182 -11.22 -7.78 1.85
C ALA A 182 -10.48 -7.06 0.72
N ARG A 183 -10.19 -5.76 0.91
CA ARG A 183 -9.34 -4.98 -0.01
C ARG A 183 -7.93 -5.57 -0.12
N LYS A 184 -7.28 -5.84 1.01
CA LYS A 184 -5.96 -6.47 1.06
C LYS A 184 -5.96 -7.81 0.34
N HIS A 185 -6.95 -8.65 0.64
CA HIS A 185 -7.12 -9.93 -0.02
C HIS A 185 -7.26 -9.79 -1.54
N GLY A 186 -8.08 -8.84 -2.01
CA GLY A 186 -8.25 -8.56 -3.44
C GLY A 186 -6.94 -8.14 -4.11
N LEU A 187 -6.19 -7.22 -3.51
CA LEU A 187 -4.89 -6.77 -4.05
C LEU A 187 -3.86 -7.91 -4.11
N VAL A 188 -3.80 -8.75 -3.09
CA VAL A 188 -2.93 -9.94 -3.08
C VAL A 188 -3.35 -10.89 -4.19
N ASP A 189 -4.63 -11.32 -4.22
CA ASP A 189 -5.09 -12.34 -5.17
C ASP A 189 -4.98 -11.89 -6.63
N ALA A 190 -5.11 -10.59 -6.91
CA ALA A 190 -4.94 -10.01 -8.23
C ALA A 190 -3.51 -10.18 -8.80
N GLY A 191 -2.49 -10.29 -7.94
CA GLY A 191 -1.09 -10.47 -8.33
C GLY A 191 -0.56 -11.90 -8.18
N VAL A 192 -1.37 -12.83 -7.63
CA VAL A 192 -0.98 -14.24 -7.48
C VAL A 192 -0.71 -14.87 -8.84
N ARG A 193 0.40 -15.59 -8.97
CA ARG A 193 0.67 -16.40 -10.16
C ARG A 193 0.17 -17.83 -9.95
N ALA A 194 -1.00 -18.15 -10.50
CA ALA A 194 -1.66 -19.43 -10.28
C ALA A 194 -1.26 -20.48 -11.32
N VAL A 195 -1.01 -20.05 -12.56
CA VAL A 195 -0.54 -20.92 -13.66
C VAL A 195 0.70 -20.32 -14.34
N SER A 196 1.51 -21.15 -15.01
CA SER A 196 2.79 -20.70 -15.58
C SER A 196 2.63 -19.64 -16.68
N SER A 197 1.49 -19.62 -17.36
CA SER A 197 1.11 -18.61 -18.36
C SER A 197 0.71 -17.27 -17.76
N ASP A 198 0.45 -17.19 -16.45
CA ASP A 198 0.12 -15.92 -15.78
C ASP A 198 1.36 -15.02 -15.78
N ARG A 199 1.14 -13.78 -16.23
CA ARG A 199 2.13 -12.70 -16.22
C ARG A 199 1.73 -11.68 -15.15
N THR A 200 2.16 -11.92 -13.92
CA THR A 200 1.80 -11.12 -12.74
C THR A 200 3.04 -10.51 -12.10
N ALA A 201 2.89 -9.38 -11.44
CA ALA A 201 3.98 -8.78 -10.69
C ALA A 201 3.43 -7.89 -9.58
N PHE A 202 4.22 -7.67 -8.56
CA PHE A 202 3.98 -6.60 -7.61
C PHE A 202 4.98 -5.47 -7.87
N VAL A 203 4.52 -4.23 -7.81
CA VAL A 203 5.36 -3.05 -8.03
C VAL A 203 5.11 -2.04 -6.90
N ALA A 204 6.12 -1.84 -6.06
CA ALA A 204 6.13 -0.83 -5.02
C ALA A 204 6.69 0.49 -5.56
N LEU A 205 5.80 1.46 -5.76
CA LEU A 205 6.12 2.84 -6.09
C LEU A 205 6.28 3.66 -4.81
N PRO A 206 7.04 4.78 -4.85
CA PRO A 206 7.18 5.69 -3.71
C PRO A 206 5.85 6.01 -3.01
N GLY A 207 5.82 5.80 -1.70
CA GLY A 207 4.58 5.68 -0.94
C GLY A 207 4.70 5.95 0.55
N GLY A 208 3.54 6.08 1.20
CA GLY A 208 3.43 6.31 2.64
C GLY A 208 3.11 5.03 3.41
N ILE A 209 2.54 5.17 4.61
CA ILE A 209 2.20 4.04 5.51
C ILE A 209 1.33 2.98 4.81
N GLY A 210 0.30 3.39 4.06
CA GLY A 210 -0.55 2.42 3.35
C GLY A 210 0.22 1.59 2.32
N THR A 211 1.12 2.22 1.57
CA THR A 211 2.00 1.52 0.63
C THR A 211 2.97 0.59 1.37
N LEU A 212 3.55 1.03 2.48
CA LEU A 212 4.47 0.20 3.28
C LEU A 212 3.75 -1.00 3.91
N ASP A 213 2.52 -0.83 4.37
CA ASP A 213 1.67 -1.92 4.88
C ASP A 213 1.48 -3.01 3.82
N GLU A 214 1.13 -2.62 2.59
CA GLU A 214 0.97 -3.55 1.46
C GLU A 214 2.33 -4.17 1.05
N VAL A 215 3.42 -3.39 1.01
CA VAL A 215 4.77 -3.89 0.68
C VAL A 215 5.22 -4.96 1.66
N PHE A 216 5.08 -4.74 2.96
CA PHE A 216 5.49 -5.72 3.98
C PHE A 216 4.56 -6.93 4.02
N GLU A 217 3.28 -6.77 3.72
CA GLU A 217 2.35 -7.91 3.56
C GLU A 217 2.77 -8.82 2.39
N ILE A 218 3.03 -8.25 1.21
CA ILE A 218 3.51 -9.03 0.06
C ILE A 218 4.85 -9.71 0.37
N SER A 219 5.78 -8.99 1.02
CA SER A 219 7.07 -9.53 1.42
C SER A 219 6.92 -10.73 2.35
N ALA A 220 6.07 -10.61 3.38
CA ALA A 220 5.79 -11.70 4.31
C ALA A 220 5.12 -12.88 3.61
N LEU A 221 4.21 -12.65 2.66
CA LEU A 221 3.55 -13.73 1.91
C LEU A 221 4.53 -14.49 1.01
N ILE A 222 5.50 -13.80 0.39
CA ILE A 222 6.57 -14.45 -0.40
C ILE A 222 7.49 -15.23 0.53
N GLN A 223 7.95 -14.61 1.62
CA GLN A 223 8.82 -15.22 2.63
C GLN A 223 8.20 -16.49 3.23
N LEU A 224 6.89 -16.48 3.49
CA LEU A 224 6.15 -17.62 4.04
C LEU A 224 5.68 -18.62 2.98
N GLU A 225 6.09 -18.44 1.72
CA GLU A 225 5.71 -19.29 0.60
C GLU A 225 4.18 -19.41 0.43
N ARG A 226 3.42 -18.39 0.85
CA ARG A 226 1.96 -18.32 0.65
C ARG A 226 1.62 -17.85 -0.76
N ILE A 227 2.49 -17.01 -1.33
CA ILE A 227 2.52 -16.68 -2.75
C ILE A 227 3.93 -16.99 -3.27
N GLY A 228 4.07 -17.38 -4.54
CA GLY A 228 5.40 -17.61 -5.11
C GLY A 228 6.00 -19.01 -4.89
N SER A 229 5.37 -19.88 -4.11
CA SER A 229 5.94 -21.18 -3.71
C SER A 229 6.12 -22.19 -4.84
N MET A 230 5.08 -22.40 -5.65
CA MET A 230 5.17 -23.22 -6.86
C MET A 230 5.61 -22.41 -8.07
N LEU A 231 5.12 -21.18 -8.16
CA LEU A 231 5.37 -20.26 -9.27
C LEU A 231 5.79 -18.93 -8.68
N PRO A 232 7.09 -18.59 -8.71
CA PRO A 232 7.57 -17.33 -8.19
C PRO A 232 6.85 -16.15 -8.85
N VAL A 233 6.67 -15.08 -8.07
CA VAL A 233 6.04 -13.83 -8.51
C VAL A 233 7.09 -12.72 -8.38
N PRO A 234 7.41 -11.98 -9.45
CA PRO A 234 8.37 -10.89 -9.36
C PRO A 234 7.78 -9.76 -8.51
N PHE A 235 8.55 -9.29 -7.53
CA PHE A 235 8.23 -8.13 -6.73
C PHE A 235 9.28 -7.04 -6.95
N LEU A 236 8.88 -5.90 -7.49
CA LEU A 236 9.77 -4.79 -7.82
C LEU A 236 9.60 -3.66 -6.81
N VAL A 237 10.71 -3.08 -6.36
CA VAL A 237 10.76 -1.88 -5.52
C VAL A 237 11.38 -0.74 -6.30
N MET A 238 10.56 0.25 -6.66
CA MET A 238 10.99 1.41 -7.45
C MET A 238 11.64 2.46 -6.54
N ASN A 239 12.96 2.40 -6.41
CA ASN A 239 13.77 3.30 -5.60
C ASN A 239 14.09 4.61 -6.33
N TYR A 240 13.06 5.27 -6.88
CA TYR A 240 13.20 6.55 -7.56
C TYR A 240 13.84 7.57 -6.62
N ASP A 241 14.90 8.23 -7.09
CA ASP A 241 15.60 9.30 -6.38
C ASP A 241 15.98 8.88 -4.94
N SER A 242 16.36 7.61 -4.78
CA SER A 242 16.74 7.00 -3.50
C SER A 242 15.64 6.97 -2.43
N PHE A 243 14.36 7.07 -2.82
CA PHE A 243 13.21 7.13 -1.90
C PHE A 243 13.21 6.03 -0.82
N TYR A 244 13.52 4.79 -1.20
CA TYR A 244 13.53 3.64 -0.30
C TYR A 244 14.90 3.37 0.34
N SER A 245 15.94 4.14 0.02
CA SER A 245 17.31 3.80 0.42
C SER A 245 17.51 3.79 1.94
N LYS A 246 16.81 4.67 2.69
CA LYS A 246 16.82 4.64 4.16
C LYS A 246 16.07 3.44 4.74
N LEU A 247 14.97 3.03 4.09
CA LEU A 247 14.21 1.85 4.51
C LEU A 247 15.03 0.58 4.28
N LEU A 248 15.67 0.48 3.12
CA LEU A 248 16.55 -0.64 2.79
C LEU A 248 17.73 -0.71 3.77
N GLY A 249 18.37 0.42 4.08
CA GLY A 249 19.43 0.46 5.10
C GLY A 249 18.95 0.05 6.50
N PHE A 250 17.72 0.41 6.89
CA PHE A 250 17.14 -0.07 8.14
C PHE A 250 16.90 -1.59 8.15
N ILE A 251 16.55 -2.17 7.00
CA ILE A 251 16.40 -3.63 6.88
C ILE A 251 17.78 -4.31 6.93
N ASP A 252 18.80 -3.71 6.32
CA ASP A 252 20.19 -4.20 6.46
C ASP A 252 20.64 -4.19 7.94
N ASP A 253 20.26 -3.16 8.70
CA ASP A 253 20.50 -3.11 10.15
C ASP A 253 19.74 -4.24 10.89
N CYS A 254 18.51 -4.56 10.48
CA CYS A 254 17.74 -5.69 11.01
C CYS A 254 18.43 -7.04 10.77
N GLU A 255 19.07 -7.23 9.60
CA GLU A 255 19.93 -8.40 9.37
C GLU A 255 21.11 -8.43 10.36
N GLY A 256 21.74 -7.27 10.58
CA GLY A 256 22.81 -7.13 11.56
C GLY A 256 22.39 -7.42 13.01
N TRP A 257 21.15 -7.11 13.37
CA TRP A 257 20.56 -7.41 14.69
C TRP A 257 20.04 -8.85 14.81
N GLY A 258 20.00 -9.61 13.71
CA GLY A 258 19.52 -10.99 13.69
C GLY A 258 17.99 -11.12 13.75
N THR A 259 17.24 -10.06 13.43
CA THR A 259 15.78 -10.14 13.27
C THR A 259 15.37 -10.61 11.88
N VAL A 260 16.32 -10.60 10.93
CA VAL A 260 16.19 -11.10 9.56
C VAL A 260 17.44 -11.94 9.24
N SER A 261 17.27 -13.08 8.57
CA SER A 261 18.43 -13.88 8.13
C SER A 261 19.20 -13.16 7.02
N LYS A 262 20.53 -13.28 7.00
CA LYS A 262 21.36 -12.63 5.99
C LYS A 262 20.93 -12.99 4.55
N GLY A 263 20.61 -11.99 3.75
CA GLY A 263 20.20 -12.16 2.35
C GLY A 263 18.75 -12.59 2.14
N GLU A 264 18.00 -12.83 3.21
CA GLU A 264 16.60 -13.26 3.16
C GLU A 264 15.75 -12.19 2.47
N VAL A 265 15.84 -10.93 2.90
CA VAL A 265 15.03 -9.84 2.30
C VAL A 265 15.50 -9.50 0.89
N THR A 266 16.80 -9.51 0.63
CA THR A 266 17.33 -9.22 -0.73
C THR A 266 16.84 -10.21 -1.78
N SER A 267 16.40 -11.41 -1.37
CA SER A 267 15.83 -12.42 -2.24
C SER A 267 14.34 -12.22 -2.53
N LEU A 268 13.63 -11.42 -1.73
CA LEU A 268 12.17 -11.23 -1.84
C LEU A 268 11.77 -10.26 -2.96
N TRP A 269 12.62 -9.31 -3.31
CA TRP A 269 12.30 -8.26 -4.28
C TRP A 269 13.49 -7.85 -5.14
N ARG A 270 13.19 -7.23 -6.28
CA ARG A 270 14.15 -6.56 -7.16
C ARG A 270 14.05 -5.06 -6.95
N VAL A 271 15.13 -4.42 -6.52
CA VAL A 271 15.21 -2.95 -6.46
C VAL A 271 15.55 -2.40 -7.84
N CYS A 272 14.79 -1.40 -8.30
CA CYS A 272 15.00 -0.72 -9.59
C CYS A 272 15.03 0.80 -9.37
N ASN A 273 16.04 1.48 -9.92
CA ASN A 273 16.17 2.93 -9.84
C ASN A 273 15.52 3.63 -11.05
N THR A 274 15.28 2.91 -12.14
CA THR A 274 14.70 3.41 -13.38
C THR A 274 13.58 2.52 -13.91
N ASN A 275 12.68 3.08 -14.74
CA ASN A 275 11.63 2.29 -15.40
C ASN A 275 12.25 1.25 -16.35
N LEU A 276 13.37 1.61 -16.97
CA LEU A 276 14.09 0.74 -17.90
C LEU A 276 14.57 -0.54 -17.20
N GLU A 277 15.15 -0.41 -16.00
CA GLU A 277 15.59 -1.56 -15.20
C GLU A 277 14.42 -2.49 -14.85
N ALA A 278 13.26 -1.92 -14.49
CA ALA A 278 12.07 -2.70 -14.15
C ALA A 278 11.54 -3.48 -15.36
N LEU A 279 11.49 -2.83 -16.52
CA LEU A 279 11.01 -3.43 -17.77
C LEU A 279 11.98 -4.49 -18.30
N ALA A 280 13.29 -4.24 -18.23
CA ALA A 280 14.32 -5.22 -18.58
C ALA A 280 14.21 -6.46 -17.68
N TYR A 281 14.09 -6.27 -16.37
CA TYR A 281 13.93 -7.36 -15.42
C TYR A 281 12.69 -8.21 -15.71
N LEU A 282 11.54 -7.57 -15.96
CA LEU A 282 10.30 -8.30 -16.26
C LEU A 282 10.38 -9.04 -17.61
N ALA A 283 11.01 -8.45 -18.62
CA ALA A 283 11.21 -9.09 -19.92
C ALA A 283 12.09 -10.34 -19.77
N GLU A 284 13.21 -10.24 -19.05
CA GLU A 284 14.09 -11.36 -18.75
C GLU A 284 13.36 -12.45 -17.94
N TYR A 285 12.68 -12.05 -16.86
CA TYR A 285 11.95 -12.95 -15.97
C TYR A 285 10.90 -13.80 -16.71
N TYR A 286 10.20 -13.21 -17.68
CA TYR A 286 9.17 -13.89 -18.47
C TYR A 286 9.67 -14.44 -19.82
N GLY A 287 10.96 -14.32 -20.14
CA GLY A 287 11.52 -14.77 -21.41
C GLY A 287 10.92 -14.07 -22.64
N LEU A 288 10.58 -12.79 -22.51
CA LEU A 288 9.97 -11.99 -23.56
C LEU A 288 11.05 -11.36 -24.46
N PRO A 289 10.81 -11.20 -25.77
CA PRO A 289 11.76 -10.55 -26.66
C PRO A 289 11.98 -9.10 -26.22
N ASP A 290 13.23 -8.64 -26.32
CA ASP A 290 13.55 -7.23 -26.08
C ASP A 290 12.69 -6.38 -26.99
N THR A 291 11.85 -5.53 -26.40
CA THR A 291 11.39 -4.35 -27.11
C THR A 291 12.64 -3.49 -27.30
N GLU A 292 13.02 -3.22 -28.56
CA GLU A 292 14.25 -2.50 -28.92
C GLU A 292 14.40 -1.22 -28.06
N GLY A 293 15.22 -1.27 -27.00
CA GLY A 293 15.35 -0.15 -26.07
C GLY A 293 15.89 -0.46 -24.67
N TYR A 294 15.75 -1.69 -24.15
CA TYR A 294 15.98 -1.96 -22.71
C TYR A 294 17.39 -2.48 -22.32
N ARG A 295 18.18 -3.03 -23.25
CA ARG A 295 19.47 -3.70 -22.93
C ARG A 295 20.68 -2.80 -22.72
N SER A 296 20.63 -1.50 -23.02
CA SER A 296 21.83 -0.66 -22.94
C SER A 296 22.29 -0.33 -21.52
N VAL A 297 21.54 -0.68 -20.48
CA VAL A 297 21.80 -0.26 -19.09
C VAL A 297 22.41 -1.35 -18.20
N THR A 298 22.17 -2.63 -18.48
CA THR A 298 22.77 -3.72 -17.68
C THR A 298 24.29 -3.87 -17.86
N GLN A 299 24.87 -3.34 -18.94
CA GLN A 299 26.32 -3.41 -19.16
C GLN A 299 27.14 -2.30 -18.48
N LEU A 300 26.51 -1.28 -17.87
CA LEU A 300 27.22 -0.19 -17.21
C LEU A 300 27.44 -0.40 -15.70
N GLY A 301 26.86 -1.44 -15.11
CA GLY A 301 26.91 -1.71 -13.65
C GLY A 301 28.03 -2.65 -13.18
N GLU A 302 28.65 -3.43 -14.06
CA GLU A 302 29.63 -4.46 -13.68
C GLU A 302 31.09 -4.12 -14.06
N GLY A 303 31.32 -3.04 -14.79
CA GLY A 303 32.63 -2.67 -15.33
C GLY A 303 33.49 -1.78 -14.44
N ASN A 304 33.66 -2.08 -13.14
CA ASN A 304 34.70 -1.41 -12.35
C ASN A 304 35.16 -2.16 -11.08
N LYS A 305 35.47 -3.46 -11.20
CA LYS A 305 36.33 -4.15 -10.24
C LYS A 305 37.19 -5.20 -10.93
N THR A 306 38.49 -4.88 -11.05
CA THR A 306 39.70 -5.75 -11.15
C THR A 306 40.69 -5.07 -12.09
N VAL A 307 42.02 -5.05 -11.92
CA VAL A 307 42.99 -5.48 -10.91
C VAL A 307 44.26 -4.72 -11.33
N SER A 308 44.97 -4.12 -10.37
CA SER A 308 46.30 -3.58 -10.61
C SER A 308 47.28 -4.73 -10.85
N SER A 309 47.84 -4.84 -12.06
CA SER A 309 49.03 -5.64 -12.31
C SER A 309 50.11 -4.77 -12.94
N SER A 310 51.18 -4.61 -12.16
CA SER A 310 52.40 -3.89 -12.49
C SER A 310 53.10 -4.54 -13.70
N SER A 311 53.45 -3.75 -14.70
CA SER A 311 54.46 -4.11 -15.70
C SER A 311 55.72 -3.29 -15.45
N LYS A 312 56.82 -4.01 -15.17
CA LYS A 312 58.19 -3.49 -15.16
C LYS A 312 58.58 -3.11 -16.59
N ILE A 313 59.18 -1.94 -16.74
CA ILE A 313 59.86 -1.50 -17.96
C ILE A 313 61.35 -1.78 -17.74
N ASP A 314 61.93 -2.66 -18.55
CA ASP A 314 63.38 -2.80 -18.70
C ASP A 314 63.87 -1.84 -19.80
N VAL A 315 64.97 -1.16 -19.48
CA VAL A 315 65.64 -0.14 -20.29
C VAL A 315 66.77 -0.80 -21.10
N GLN A 316 66.86 -0.46 -22.39
CA GLN A 316 68.12 -0.35 -23.12
C GLN A 316 68.32 1.10 -23.53
#